data_AF-A0A815YWC6-F1
#
_entry.id   AF-A0A815YWC6-F1
#
_cell.length_a   1.000
_cell.length_b   1.000
_cell.length_c   1.000
_cell.angle_alpha   90.00
_cell.angle_beta   90.00
_cell.angle_gamma   90.00
#
_symmetry.space_group_name_H-M   'P 1'
#
loop_
_entity.id
_entity.type
_entity.pdbx_description
1 polymer ?
#
loop_
_entity_poly.entity_id
_entity_poly.type
_entity_poly.pdbx_seq_one_letter_code
_entity_poly.pdbx_strand_id
1 'polypeptide(L)'
;MARVLSYPRLISMENFRQPNFRLVAELMSWLVKQYDPLSDVPTDIESEQDRVIFIRTVAQIIATKAHLKLNTKKLYQADGYAVKEILKVITPLYKALRDSESKELDDEDDIDNRYRYTMNDDIGILKSARLLCSTITQKGANLHELLGKELDAR
;
A
#
# COMPACT_ATOMS: atom_id res chain seq x y z
N MET A 1 2.36 17.05 -3.90
CA MET A 1 3.07 15.88 -3.31
C MET A 1 4.38 15.59 -4.05
N ALA A 2 4.39 15.08 -5.29
CA ALA A 2 5.66 14.79 -6.00
C ALA A 2 6.55 16.04 -6.21
N ARG A 3 5.96 17.19 -6.57
CA ARG A 3 6.68 18.48 -6.69
C ARG A 3 7.33 18.95 -5.38
N VAL A 4 6.72 18.62 -4.24
CA VAL A 4 7.23 19.00 -2.92
C VAL A 4 8.43 18.14 -2.54
N LEU A 5 8.50 16.91 -3.03
CA LEU A 5 9.67 16.05 -2.90
C LEU A 5 10.75 16.33 -3.97
N SER A 6 10.69 17.47 -4.67
CA SER A 6 11.63 17.86 -5.75
C SER A 6 11.61 16.97 -7.00
N TYR A 7 10.51 16.27 -7.28
CA TYR A 7 10.37 15.56 -8.55
C TYR A 7 10.28 16.56 -9.73
N PRO A 8 11.15 16.45 -10.76
CA PRO A 8 11.34 17.51 -11.75
C PRO A 8 10.20 17.66 -12.77
N ARG A 9 9.31 16.67 -12.88
CA ARG A 9 8.24 16.65 -13.89
C ARG A 9 6.86 16.85 -13.26
N LEU A 10 6.04 17.69 -13.89
CA LEU A 10 4.62 17.82 -13.53
C LEU A 10 3.89 16.53 -13.92
N ILE A 11 3.30 15.85 -12.95
CA ILE A 11 2.44 14.68 -13.16
C ILE A 11 1.00 15.06 -12.86
N SER A 12 0.11 14.80 -13.80
CA SER A 12 -1.34 14.93 -13.64
C SER A 12 -2.02 13.56 -13.69
N MET A 13 -3.22 13.46 -13.11
CA MET A 13 -4.09 12.30 -13.27
C MET A 13 -4.41 12.00 -14.75
N GLU A 14 -4.35 13.02 -15.61
CA GLU A 14 -4.59 12.87 -17.05
C GLU A 14 -3.56 11.96 -17.74
N ASN A 15 -2.32 11.93 -17.23
CA ASN A 15 -1.26 11.06 -17.77
C ASN A 15 -1.55 9.56 -17.61
N PHE A 16 -2.51 9.19 -16.77
CA PHE A 16 -2.91 7.82 -16.46
C PHE A 16 -4.34 7.48 -16.90
N ARG A 17 -4.97 8.32 -17.75
CA ARG A 17 -6.24 7.97 -18.41
C ARG A 17 -6.09 6.77 -19.35
N GLN A 18 -4.89 6.61 -19.92
CA GLN A 18 -4.46 5.42 -20.64
C GLN A 18 -3.25 4.81 -19.91
N PRO A 19 -3.07 3.48 -19.97
CA PRO A 19 -1.92 2.81 -19.37
C PRO A 19 -0.59 3.43 -19.82
N ASN A 20 0.18 3.96 -18.87
CA ASN A 20 1.45 4.62 -19.13
C ASN A 20 2.57 4.03 -18.25
N PHE A 21 3.04 2.85 -18.65
CA PHE A 21 4.05 2.11 -17.87
C PHE A 21 5.37 2.87 -17.79
N ARG A 22 5.76 3.58 -18.85
CA ARG A 22 7.00 4.39 -18.86
C ARG A 22 7.01 5.42 -17.74
N LEU A 23 5.88 6.09 -17.52
CA LEU A 23 5.74 7.06 -16.43
C LEU A 23 5.75 6.40 -15.05
N VAL A 24 5.12 5.22 -14.90
CA VAL A 24 5.23 4.43 -13.66
C VAL A 24 6.69 4.07 -13.38
N ALA A 25 7.42 3.60 -14.40
CA ALA A 25 8.79 3.17 -14.25
C ALA A 25 9.73 4.32 -13.87
N GLU A 26 9.58 5.47 -14.55
CA GLU A 26 10.31 6.70 -14.23
C GLU A 26 10.07 7.12 -12.78
N LEU A 27 8.80 7.20 -12.37
CA LEU A 27 8.42 7.67 -11.05
C LEU A 27 8.84 6.71 -9.93
N MET A 28 8.64 5.41 -10.12
CA MET A 28 9.02 4.41 -9.13
C MET A 28 10.53 4.29 -8.99
N SER A 29 11.29 4.40 -10.09
CA SER A 29 12.76 4.44 -10.03
C SER A 29 13.26 5.63 -9.22
N TRP A 30 12.63 6.80 -9.42
CA TRP A 30 12.95 7.98 -8.66
C TRP A 30 12.57 7.84 -7.18
N LEU A 31 11.39 7.30 -6.86
CA LEU A 31 10.94 7.08 -5.48
C LEU A 31 11.81 6.08 -4.73
N VAL A 32 12.21 4.99 -5.38
CA VAL A 32 13.08 3.98 -4.79
C VAL A 32 14.41 4.59 -4.36
N LYS A 33 14.98 5.52 -5.15
CA LYS A 33 16.20 6.26 -4.78
C LYS A 33 16.03 7.19 -3.58
N GLN A 34 14.81 7.65 -3.28
CA GLN A 34 14.54 8.44 -2.07
C GLN A 34 14.60 7.60 -0.80
N TYR A 35 14.32 6.29 -0.90
CA TYR A 35 14.42 5.35 0.22
C TYR A 35 15.80 4.68 0.32
N ASP A 36 16.45 4.45 -0.81
CA ASP A 36 17.77 3.84 -0.88
C ASP A 36 18.57 4.43 -2.06
N PRO A 37 19.47 5.39 -1.81
CA PRO A 37 20.27 6.03 -2.86
C PRO A 37 21.18 5.06 -3.63
N LEU A 38 21.53 3.93 -3.04
CA LEU A 38 22.40 2.90 -3.63
C LEU A 38 21.63 1.80 -4.36
N SER A 39 20.30 1.90 -4.39
CA SER A 39 19.46 0.90 -5.05
C SER A 39 19.71 0.88 -6.56
N ASP A 40 19.91 -0.34 -7.06
CA ASP A 40 19.97 -0.62 -8.49
C ASP A 40 18.60 -1.15 -8.95
N VAL A 41 17.96 -0.37 -9.82
CA VAL A 41 16.66 -0.71 -10.40
C VAL A 41 16.87 -0.94 -11.90
N PRO A 42 16.41 -2.08 -12.45
CA PRO A 42 16.51 -2.36 -13.87
C PRO A 42 15.96 -1.20 -14.71
N THR A 43 16.72 -0.75 -15.71
CA THR A 43 16.30 0.35 -16.58
C THR A 43 15.58 -0.11 -17.84
N ASP A 44 15.72 -1.39 -18.20
CA ASP A 44 15.02 -1.95 -19.35
C ASP A 44 13.54 -2.23 -19.00
N ILE A 45 12.66 -1.76 -19.87
CA ILE A 45 11.20 -1.86 -19.75
C ILE A 45 10.52 -2.09 -21.11
N GLU A 46 11.30 -2.42 -22.14
CA GLU A 46 10.77 -2.54 -23.50
C GLU A 46 9.98 -3.84 -23.69
N SER A 47 10.44 -4.96 -23.11
CA SER A 47 9.69 -6.21 -23.12
C SER A 47 8.75 -6.38 -21.92
N GLU A 48 7.71 -7.19 -22.05
CA GLU A 48 6.82 -7.52 -20.93
C GLU A 48 7.56 -8.21 -19.78
N GLN A 49 8.56 -9.03 -20.09
CA GLN A 49 9.37 -9.71 -19.08
C GLN A 49 10.17 -8.69 -18.26
N ASP A 50 10.79 -7.72 -18.92
CA ASP A 50 11.57 -6.67 -18.27
C ASP A 50 10.68 -5.81 -17.37
N ARG A 51 9.46 -5.48 -17.83
CA ARG A 51 8.47 -4.78 -17.00
C ARG A 51 8.06 -5.57 -15.76
N VAL A 52 7.90 -6.88 -15.86
CA VAL A 52 7.59 -7.74 -14.69
C VAL A 52 8.77 -7.77 -13.73
N ILE A 53 10.00 -7.89 -14.23
CA ILE A 53 11.23 -7.83 -13.43
C ILE A 53 11.31 -6.49 -12.71
N PHE A 54 11.14 -5.38 -13.43
CA PHE A 54 11.11 -4.03 -12.88
C PHE A 54 10.13 -3.92 -11.70
N ILE A 55 8.87 -4.29 -11.90
CA ILE A 55 7.83 -4.18 -10.86
C ILE A 55 8.15 -5.05 -9.65
N ARG A 56 8.67 -6.26 -9.85
CA ARG A 56 9.08 -7.15 -8.74
C ARG A 56 10.22 -6.55 -7.95
N THR A 57 11.25 -6.05 -8.61
CA THR A 57 12.41 -5.43 -7.96
C THR A 57 12.01 -4.20 -7.16
N VAL A 58 11.25 -3.29 -7.76
CA VAL A 58 10.72 -2.10 -7.08
C VAL A 58 9.88 -2.49 -5.85
N ALA A 59 8.94 -3.42 -6.00
CA ALA A 59 8.08 -3.83 -4.90
C ALA A 59 8.88 -4.47 -3.76
N GLN A 60 9.91 -5.26 -4.08
CA GLN A 60 10.80 -5.86 -3.08
C GLN A 60 11.61 -4.81 -2.33
N ILE A 61 12.17 -3.81 -3.02
CA ILE A 61 12.93 -2.73 -2.40
C ILE A 61 12.02 -1.91 -1.48
N ILE A 62 10.82 -1.52 -1.95
CA ILE A 62 9.87 -0.77 -1.14
C ILE A 62 9.39 -1.58 0.07
N ALA A 63 9.15 -2.89 -0.07
CA ALA A 63 8.77 -3.74 1.06
C ALA A 63 9.89 -3.87 2.11
N THR A 64 11.16 -3.87 1.69
CA THR A 64 12.30 -4.03 2.59
C THR A 64 12.76 -2.72 3.23
N LYS A 65 12.74 -1.61 2.48
CA LYS A 65 13.27 -0.30 2.91
C LYS A 65 12.20 0.60 3.51
N ALA A 66 10.98 0.55 2.99
CA ALA A 66 9.86 1.37 3.46
C ALA A 66 8.85 0.58 4.29
N HIS A 67 8.99 -0.76 4.37
CA HIS A 67 8.00 -1.65 5.00
C HIS A 67 6.59 -1.52 4.43
N LEU A 68 6.47 -1.15 3.14
CA LEU A 68 5.20 -0.99 2.45
C LEU A 68 4.97 -2.13 1.46
N LYS A 69 3.81 -2.79 1.58
CA LYS A 69 3.37 -3.80 0.62
C LYS A 69 2.58 -3.16 -0.52
N LEU A 70 3.17 -3.16 -1.72
CA LEU A 70 2.53 -2.66 -2.94
C LEU A 70 1.75 -3.75 -3.68
N ASN A 71 0.67 -3.36 -4.35
CA ASN A 71 -0.02 -4.24 -5.29
C ASN A 71 0.65 -4.18 -6.67
N THR A 72 1.50 -5.16 -6.96
CA THR A 72 2.28 -5.25 -8.21
C THR A 72 1.40 -5.32 -9.46
N LYS A 73 0.22 -5.96 -9.39
CA LYS A 73 -0.72 -6.01 -10.51
C LYS A 73 -1.24 -4.62 -10.87
N LYS A 74 -1.67 -3.85 -9.87
CA LYS A 74 -2.16 -2.47 -10.07
C LYS A 74 -1.03 -1.55 -10.56
N LEU A 75 0.18 -1.74 -10.06
CA LEU A 75 1.34 -0.97 -10.52
C LEU A 75 1.68 -1.26 -11.99
N TYR A 76 1.62 -2.53 -12.40
CA TYR A 76 1.84 -2.96 -13.79
C TYR A 76 0.75 -2.48 -14.76
N GLN A 77 -0.51 -2.40 -14.33
CA GLN A 77 -1.62 -1.87 -15.14
C GLN A 77 -1.38 -0.42 -15.59
N ALA A 78 -0.56 0.34 -14.85
CA ALA A 78 -0.10 1.67 -15.21
C ALA A 78 -1.21 2.68 -15.53
N ASP A 79 -2.38 2.50 -14.94
CA ASP A 79 -3.56 3.36 -15.06
C ASP A 79 -3.80 4.12 -13.74
N GLY A 80 -5.02 4.65 -13.56
CA GLY A 80 -5.39 5.34 -12.32
C GLY A 80 -5.23 4.50 -11.04
N TYR A 81 -5.23 3.16 -11.11
CA TYR A 81 -4.95 2.32 -9.94
C TYR A 81 -3.45 2.27 -9.61
N ALA A 82 -2.56 2.36 -10.60
CA ALA A 82 -1.13 2.48 -10.36
C ALA A 82 -0.81 3.76 -9.57
N VAL A 83 -1.51 4.87 -9.88
CA VAL A 83 -1.35 6.14 -9.15
C VAL A 83 -1.66 5.97 -7.66
N LYS A 84 -2.69 5.18 -7.31
CA LYS A 84 -3.02 4.91 -5.90
C LYS A 84 -1.89 4.16 -5.19
N GLU A 85 -1.25 3.20 -5.86
CA GLU A 85 -0.11 2.48 -5.27
C GLU A 85 1.13 3.37 -5.14
N ILE A 86 1.42 4.20 -6.14
CA ILE A 86 2.50 5.20 -6.10
C ILE A 86 2.30 6.17 -4.94
N LEU A 87 1.07 6.65 -4.70
CA LEU A 87 0.77 7.59 -3.62
C LEU A 87 1.04 6.99 -2.22
N LYS A 88 0.91 5.67 -2.05
CA LYS A 88 1.29 4.99 -0.79
C LYS A 88 2.77 5.16 -0.48
N VAL A 89 3.61 5.20 -1.50
CA VAL A 89 5.07 5.39 -1.38
C VAL A 89 5.42 6.85 -1.16
N ILE A 90 4.72 7.77 -1.83
CA ILE A 90 4.95 9.22 -1.69
C ILE A 90 4.52 9.74 -0.32
N THR A 91 3.42 9.23 0.24
CA THR A 91 2.78 9.81 1.43
C THR A 91 3.70 9.83 2.66
N PRO A 92 4.40 8.74 3.03
CA PRO A 92 5.32 8.77 4.17
C PRO A 92 6.49 9.74 3.97
N LEU A 93 7.06 9.81 2.76
CA LEU A 93 8.11 10.78 2.45
C LEU A 93 7.59 12.22 2.60
N TYR A 94 6.39 12.49 2.09
CA TYR A 94 5.78 13.81 2.19
C TYR A 94 5.43 14.19 3.63
N LYS A 95 4.94 13.24 4.43
CA LYS A 95 4.69 13.45 5.86
C LYS A 95 5.98 13.72 6.62
N ALA A 96 7.04 12.95 6.38
CA ALA A 96 8.33 13.18 7.03
C ALA A 96 8.94 14.55 6.67
N LEU A 97 8.81 14.96 5.40
CA LEU A 97 9.25 16.28 4.96
C LEU A 97 8.41 17.39 5.61
N ARG A 98 7.08 17.24 5.65
CA ARG A 98 6.23 18.21 6.34
C ARG A 98 6.45 18.22 7.83
N ASP A 99 6.65 17.11 8.53
CA ASP A 99 7.00 17.13 9.95
C ASP A 99 8.31 17.90 10.22
N SER A 100 9.24 17.89 9.28
CA SER A 100 10.46 18.70 9.37
C SER A 100 10.23 20.18 9.10
N GLU A 101 9.23 20.54 8.29
CA GLU A 101 8.87 21.92 7.90
C GLU A 101 7.77 22.54 8.81
N SER A 102 6.88 21.71 9.38
CA SER A 102 5.61 22.05 10.03
C SER A 102 5.67 21.89 11.55
N LYS A 103 6.79 22.31 12.16
CA LYS A 103 6.71 22.91 13.50
C LYS A 103 5.86 24.19 13.51
N GLU A 104 5.41 24.66 12.35
CA GLU A 104 4.48 25.77 12.19
C GLU A 104 3.34 25.36 11.23
N LEU A 105 2.12 25.31 11.80
CA LEU A 105 0.81 25.37 11.15
C LEU A 105 0.16 24.06 10.66
N ASP A 106 -0.78 23.60 11.49
CA ASP A 106 -1.88 22.66 11.19
C ASP A 106 -2.69 23.13 9.98
N ASP A 107 -2.90 22.22 9.02
CA ASP A 107 -4.01 22.25 8.06
C ASP A 107 -4.23 20.81 7.55
N GLU A 108 -5.20 20.10 8.16
CA GLU A 108 -5.34 18.64 8.14
C GLU A 108 -6.52 18.09 7.29
N ASP A 109 -7.28 18.91 6.56
CA ASP A 109 -8.68 18.49 6.29
C ASP A 109 -9.03 17.75 4.98
N ASP A 110 -8.19 17.70 3.94
CA ASP A 110 -8.66 17.13 2.65
C ASP A 110 -8.12 15.72 2.32
N ILE A 111 -7.03 15.32 2.99
CA ILE A 111 -6.32 14.07 2.71
C ILE A 111 -6.76 12.96 3.67
N ASP A 112 -6.95 13.25 4.96
CA ASP A 112 -7.38 12.25 5.95
C ASP A 112 -8.69 11.58 5.53
N ASN A 113 -9.66 12.35 5.01
CA ASN A 113 -11.00 11.83 4.72
C ASN A 113 -11.03 10.72 3.64
N ARG A 114 -10.15 10.79 2.63
CA ARG A 114 -10.06 9.75 1.58
C ARG A 114 -9.30 8.50 2.06
N TYR A 115 -8.38 8.64 3.01
CA TYR A 115 -7.60 7.54 3.61
C TYR A 115 -8.31 6.87 4.80
N ARG A 116 -9.11 7.62 5.57
CA ARG A 116 -10.07 7.07 6.55
C ARG A 116 -11.00 6.05 5.91
N TYR A 117 -11.45 6.29 4.68
CA TYR A 117 -12.34 5.36 3.99
C TYR A 117 -11.70 3.98 3.72
N THR A 118 -10.40 3.95 3.36
CA THR A 118 -9.67 2.69 3.17
C THR A 118 -9.28 2.02 4.49
N MET A 119 -8.93 2.79 5.53
CA MET A 119 -8.65 2.28 6.88
C MET A 119 -9.91 1.71 7.55
N ASN A 120 -11.07 2.33 7.33
CA ASN A 120 -12.35 1.85 7.88
C ASN A 120 -12.76 0.49 7.31
N ASP A 121 -12.40 0.19 6.05
CA ASP A 121 -12.64 -1.13 5.43
C ASP A 121 -11.79 -2.22 6.12
N ASP A 122 -10.50 -1.95 6.33
CA ASP A 122 -9.58 -2.83 7.07
C ASP A 122 -10.01 -3.03 8.54
N ILE A 123 -10.52 -1.97 9.19
CA ILE A 123 -11.08 -2.02 10.55
C ILE A 123 -12.37 -2.86 10.58
N GLY A 124 -13.21 -2.78 9.55
CA GLY A 124 -14.42 -3.58 9.40
C GLY A 124 -14.12 -5.08 9.31
N ILE A 125 -13.10 -5.44 8.53
CA ILE A 125 -12.60 -6.82 8.43
C ILE A 125 -12.07 -7.30 9.79
N LEU A 126 -11.30 -6.47 10.50
CA LEU A 126 -10.74 -6.83 11.81
C LEU A 126 -11.83 -7.06 12.87
N LYS A 127 -12.88 -6.24 12.88
CA LYS A 127 -14.04 -6.42 13.77
C LYS A 127 -14.77 -7.72 13.48
N SER A 128 -14.99 -8.01 12.19
CA SER A 128 -15.63 -9.26 11.74
C SER A 128 -14.82 -10.49 12.14
N ALA A 129 -13.50 -10.45 11.96
CA ALA A 129 -12.59 -11.52 12.36
C ALA A 129 -12.63 -11.78 13.88
N ARG A 130 -12.62 -10.71 14.70
CA ARG A 130 -12.73 -10.84 16.17
C ARG A 130 -14.04 -11.49 16.59
N LEU A 131 -15.14 -11.10 15.95
CA LEU A 131 -16.47 -11.64 16.24
C LEU A 131 -16.55 -13.13 15.89
N LEU A 132 -15.99 -13.50 14.73
CA LEU A 132 -15.90 -14.89 14.30
C LEU A 132 -15.07 -15.75 15.27
N CYS A 133 -13.91 -15.25 15.72
CA CYS A 133 -13.11 -15.94 16.74
C CYS A 133 -13.91 -16.17 18.03
N SER A 134 -14.64 -15.16 18.51
CA SER A 134 -15.48 -15.31 19.70
C SER A 134 -16.57 -16.37 19.51
N THR A 135 -17.21 -16.40 18.33
CA THR A 135 -18.22 -17.42 18.02
C THR A 135 -17.61 -18.82 17.96
N ILE A 136 -16.42 -18.98 17.37
CA ILE A 136 -15.72 -20.27 17.32
C ILE A 136 -15.41 -20.76 18.73
N THR A 137 -14.88 -19.91 19.61
CA THR A 137 -14.61 -20.27 21.01
C THR A 137 -15.87 -20.67 21.75
N GLN A 138 -16.97 -19.92 21.58
CA GLN A 138 -18.25 -20.23 22.22
C GLN A 138 -18.83 -21.57 21.71
N LYS A 139 -18.77 -21.82 20.40
CA LYS A 139 -19.22 -23.10 19.82
C LYS A 139 -18.35 -24.26 20.30
N GLY A 140 -17.03 -24.07 20.43
CA GLY A 140 -16.13 -25.07 20.98
C GLY A 140 -16.45 -25.42 22.43
N ALA A 141 -16.69 -24.41 23.27
CA ALA A 141 -17.07 -24.62 24.67
C ALA A 141 -18.41 -25.37 24.79
N ASN A 142 -19.41 -24.98 23.99
CA ASN A 142 -20.72 -25.64 23.98
C ASN A 142 -20.61 -27.10 23.50
N LEU A 143 -19.84 -27.37 22.44
CA LEU A 143 -19.58 -28.72 21.98
C LEU A 143 -18.88 -29.58 23.05
N HIS A 144 -17.89 -29.01 23.74
CA HIS A 144 -17.21 -29.70 24.84
C HIS A 144 -18.18 -30.06 25.98
N GLU A 145 -19.08 -29.15 26.35
CA GLU A 145 -20.11 -29.42 27.37
C GLU A 145 -21.10 -30.50 26.92
N LEU A 146 -21.55 -30.46 25.66
CA LEU A 146 -22.47 -31.46 25.11
C LEU A 146 -21.83 -32.85 25.04
N LEU A 147 -20.57 -32.95 24.64
CA LEU A 147 -19.81 -34.21 24.61
C LEU A 147 -19.57 -34.75 26.03
N GLY A 148 -19.31 -33.88 27.01
CA GLY A 148 -19.19 -34.28 28.41
C GLY A 148 -20.48 -34.90 28.95
N LYS A 149 -21.63 -34.27 28.65
CA LYS A 149 -22.96 -34.80 29.03
C LYS A 149 -23.28 -36.13 28.35
N GLU A 150 -22.83 -36.35 27.12
CA GLU A 150 -22.99 -37.63 26.43
C GLU A 150 -22.20 -38.75 27.10
N LEU A 151 -20.99 -38.46 27.62
CA LEU A 151 -20.18 -39.42 28.37
C LEU A 151 -20.81 -39.78 29.73
N ASP A 152 -21.42 -38.82 30.42
CA ASP A 152 -22.13 -39.05 31.69
C ASP A 152 -23.47 -39.81 31.51
N ALA A 153 -24.06 -39.76 30.31
CA ALA A 153 -25.33 -40.42 29.98
C ALA A 153 -25.18 -41.86 29.46
N ARG A 154 -23.95 -42.39 29.37
CA ARG A 154 -23.61 -43.75 28.94
C ARG A 154 -23.25 -44.64 30.12
#